data_AF-W0PFH4-F1
#
_entry.id   AF-W0PFH4-F1
#
_cell.length_a   1.000
_cell.length_b   1.000
_cell.length_c   1.000
_cell.angle_alpha   90.00
_cell.angle_beta   90.00
_cell.angle_gamma   90.00
#
_symmetry.space_group_name_H-M   'P 1'
#
loop_
_entity.id
_entity.type
_entity.pdbx_description
1 polymer ?
#
loop_
_entity_poly.entity_id
_entity_poly.type
_entity_poly.pdbx_seq_one_letter_code
_entity_poly.pdbx_strand_id
1 'polypeptide(L)'
;MNSRAFFATILCAAGMVTAGAVHAADAAKPAGQMQSFTQLPEQELKSYDNQIKLFKYWTLARCGATLSKQAGSTALEEDWSNTAAAYLEYSTVPLEANEAAQALVEQFLKTTTRSGSTGGSYESMKCIDLFNSSELDALAGKYIKKQ
;
A
#
# COMPACT_ATOMS: atom_id res chain seq x y z
N MET A 1 34.05 -46.10 -32.98
CA MET A 1 33.83 -47.10 -31.91
C MET A 1 32.46 -46.80 -31.30
N ASN A 2 31.37 -47.42 -31.79
CA ASN A 2 30.68 -48.61 -31.21
C ASN A 2 30.59 -48.52 -29.68
N SER A 3 29.44 -48.58 -29.01
CA SER A 3 28.33 -49.56 -29.12
C SER A 3 27.10 -49.03 -28.36
N ARG A 4 25.90 -49.07 -28.95
CA ARG A 4 24.79 -50.03 -28.70
C ARG A 4 23.96 -49.86 -27.41
N ALA A 5 22.75 -49.36 -27.65
CA ALA A 5 21.44 -49.61 -27.04
C ALA A 5 21.27 -50.79 -26.05
N PHE A 6 20.44 -50.56 -25.04
CA PHE A 6 19.48 -51.55 -24.56
C PHE A 6 18.11 -50.90 -24.29
N PHE A 7 17.13 -51.32 -25.10
CA PHE A 7 15.70 -51.24 -24.81
C PHE A 7 15.38 -52.23 -23.68
N ALA A 8 14.61 -51.80 -22.69
CA ALA A 8 13.86 -52.71 -21.82
C ALA A 8 12.42 -52.22 -21.77
N THR A 9 11.61 -52.81 -22.65
CA THR A 9 10.16 -52.72 -22.67
C THR A 9 9.63 -53.43 -21.43
N ILE A 10 8.96 -52.72 -20.52
CA ILE A 10 8.10 -53.35 -19.52
C ILE A 10 6.66 -53.08 -19.93
N LEU A 11 6.05 -54.10 -20.53
CA LEU A 11 4.61 -54.27 -20.57
C LEU A 11 4.13 -54.42 -19.12
N CYS A 12 3.28 -53.51 -18.65
CA CYS A 12 2.37 -53.80 -17.55
C CYS A 12 0.93 -53.52 -18.00
N ALA A 13 0.23 -54.63 -18.14
CA ALA A 13 -1.21 -54.88 -18.16
C ALA A 13 -2.16 -53.67 -18.13
N ALA A 14 -3.04 -53.66 -19.13
CA ALA A 14 -4.31 -52.95 -19.09
C ALA A 14 -5.15 -53.44 -17.89
N GLY A 15 -5.19 -52.63 -16.84
CA GLY A 15 -6.21 -52.68 -15.80
C GLY A 15 -7.24 -51.60 -16.08
N MET A 16 -8.40 -51.98 -16.63
CA MET A 16 -9.59 -51.14 -16.60
C MET A 16 -10.04 -51.03 -15.13
N VAL A 17 -9.80 -49.89 -14.50
CA VAL A 17 -10.51 -49.49 -13.28
C VAL A 17 -11.35 -48.27 -13.63
N THR A 18 -12.65 -48.52 -13.59
CA THR A 18 -13.73 -47.56 -13.74
C THR A 18 -13.79 -46.60 -12.54
N ALA A 19 -14.32 -45.41 -12.82
CA ALA A 19 -14.91 -44.45 -11.88
C ALA A 19 -13.96 -43.66 -10.96
N GLY A 20 -14.05 -42.33 -11.11
CA GLY A 20 -14.00 -41.41 -9.98
C GLY A 20 -12.64 -40.83 -9.61
N ALA A 21 -12.14 -39.89 -10.42
CA ALA A 21 -11.26 -38.84 -9.93
C ALA A 21 -11.55 -37.52 -10.65
N VAL A 22 -12.83 -37.15 -10.66
CA VAL A 22 -13.23 -35.75 -10.76
C VAL A 22 -13.32 -35.26 -9.32
N HIS A 23 -12.65 -34.15 -9.00
CA HIS A 23 -12.47 -33.54 -7.66
C HIS A 23 -11.18 -34.05 -6.98
N ALA A 24 -10.17 -33.25 -6.65
CA ALA A 24 -10.14 -31.82 -6.38
C ALA A 24 -8.88 -31.17 -6.99
N ALA A 25 -9.04 -30.50 -8.12
CA ALA A 25 -8.28 -29.27 -8.33
C ALA A 25 -9.09 -28.20 -7.61
N ASP A 26 -8.92 -28.12 -6.28
CA ASP A 26 -9.44 -26.99 -5.52
C ASP A 26 -8.92 -25.74 -6.21
N ALA A 27 -9.85 -24.94 -6.72
CA ALA A 27 -9.59 -23.74 -7.47
C ALA A 27 -8.92 -22.74 -6.52
N ALA A 28 -7.60 -22.80 -6.43
CA ALA A 28 -6.81 -21.68 -5.96
C ALA A 28 -7.11 -20.53 -6.94
N LYS A 29 -8.02 -19.64 -6.54
CA LYS A 29 -8.32 -18.40 -7.25
C LYS A 29 -6.96 -17.74 -7.53
N PRO A 30 -6.64 -17.39 -8.79
CA PRO A 30 -5.36 -16.77 -9.08
C PRO A 30 -5.22 -15.57 -8.15
N ALA A 31 -4.10 -15.49 -7.43
CA ALA A 31 -3.78 -14.34 -6.61
C ALA A 31 -3.96 -13.12 -7.52
N GLY A 32 -4.94 -12.27 -7.19
CA GLY A 32 -5.24 -11.10 -8.01
C GLY A 32 -3.96 -10.32 -8.28
N GLN A 33 -3.81 -9.82 -9.49
CA GLN A 33 -2.69 -8.95 -9.84
C GLN A 33 -2.54 -7.88 -8.76
N MET A 34 -1.32 -7.71 -8.22
CA MET A 34 -1.00 -6.61 -7.33
C MET A 34 -1.17 -5.31 -8.13
N GLN A 35 -2.31 -4.65 -7.98
CA GLN A 35 -2.62 -3.40 -8.66
C GLN A 35 -2.33 -2.23 -7.72
N SER A 36 -1.64 -1.20 -8.23
CA SER A 36 -1.46 0.04 -7.48
C SER A 36 -2.80 0.76 -7.34
N PHE A 37 -3.06 1.36 -6.18
CA PHE A 37 -4.26 2.16 -5.96
C PHE A 37 -4.39 3.31 -6.99
N THR A 38 -3.29 3.90 -7.43
CA THR A 38 -3.28 4.98 -8.43
C THR A 38 -3.49 4.49 -9.87
N GLN A 39 -3.58 3.18 -10.11
CA GLN A 39 -3.91 2.61 -11.43
C GLN A 39 -5.42 2.38 -11.63
N LEU A 40 -6.24 2.73 -10.65
CA LEU A 40 -7.69 2.70 -10.79
C LEU A 40 -8.15 3.71 -11.87
N PRO A 41 -9.28 3.45 -12.55
CA PRO A 41 -9.88 4.43 -13.44
C PRO A 41 -10.15 5.76 -12.72
N GLU A 42 -9.99 6.88 -13.42
CA GLU A 42 -10.14 8.22 -12.85
C GLU A 42 -11.49 8.42 -12.14
N GLN A 43 -12.58 7.89 -12.71
CA GLN A 43 -13.92 7.95 -12.12
C GLN A 43 -13.99 7.21 -10.79
N GLU A 44 -13.25 6.11 -10.63
CA GLU A 44 -13.19 5.36 -9.39
C GLU A 44 -12.35 6.09 -8.33
N LEU A 45 -11.25 6.72 -8.74
CA LEU A 45 -10.44 7.58 -7.85
C LEU A 45 -11.24 8.75 -7.28
N LYS A 46 -12.21 9.29 -8.04
CA LYS A 46 -13.10 10.37 -7.60
C LYS A 46 -14.18 9.95 -6.59
N SER A 47 -14.33 8.65 -6.30
CA SER A 47 -15.27 8.21 -5.27
C SER A 47 -14.89 8.75 -3.88
N TYR A 48 -15.89 8.96 -3.04
CA TYR A 48 -15.72 9.51 -1.69
C TYR A 48 -14.64 8.76 -0.88
N ASP A 49 -14.71 7.43 -0.83
CA ASP A 49 -13.77 6.61 -0.07
C ASP A 49 -12.34 6.68 -0.63
N ASN A 50 -12.20 6.79 -1.96
CA ASN A 50 -10.88 6.89 -2.58
C ASN A 50 -10.28 8.28 -2.44
N GLN A 51 -11.09 9.35 -2.40
CA GLN A 51 -10.63 10.69 -2.06
C GLN A 51 -10.13 10.77 -0.62
N ILE A 52 -10.79 10.08 0.33
CA ILE A 52 -10.25 9.91 1.69
C ILE A 52 -8.90 9.20 1.67
N LYS A 53 -8.78 8.08 0.92
CA LYS A 53 -7.51 7.35 0.82
C LYS A 53 -6.40 8.22 0.24
N LEU A 54 -6.64 8.91 -0.87
CA LEU A 54 -5.67 9.81 -1.52
C LEU A 54 -5.21 10.90 -0.53
N PHE A 55 -6.14 11.53 0.18
CA PHE A 55 -5.82 12.51 1.21
C PHE A 55 -4.94 11.93 2.33
N LYS A 56 -5.30 10.76 2.87
CA LYS A 56 -4.54 10.12 3.94
C LYS A 56 -3.14 9.69 3.47
N TYR A 57 -3.01 9.14 2.26
CA TYR A 57 -1.71 8.78 1.69
C TYR A 57 -0.84 10.00 1.39
N TRP A 58 -1.45 11.08 0.89
CA TRP A 58 -0.79 12.37 0.76
C TRP A 58 -0.25 12.84 2.11
N THR A 59 -1.05 12.80 3.18
CA THR A 59 -0.62 13.19 4.53
C THR A 59 0.52 12.32 5.06
N LEU A 60 0.45 11.00 4.85
CA LEU A 60 1.51 10.07 5.22
C LEU A 60 2.82 10.42 4.51
N ALA A 61 2.76 10.67 3.20
CA ALA A 61 3.93 11.04 2.42
C ALA A 61 4.54 12.37 2.88
N ARG A 62 3.70 13.37 3.19
CA ARG A 62 4.16 14.65 3.77
C ARG A 62 4.78 14.48 5.16
N CYS A 63 4.26 13.57 5.97
CA CYS A 63 4.88 13.22 7.24
C CYS A 63 6.27 12.60 7.04
N GLY A 64 6.40 11.65 6.10
CA GLY A 64 7.68 11.07 5.71
C GLY A 64 8.69 12.09 5.21
N ALA A 65 8.27 13.04 4.36
CA ALA A 65 9.11 14.12 3.88
C ALA A 65 9.59 15.03 5.03
N THR A 66 8.70 15.38 5.95
CA THR A 66 9.01 16.22 7.13
C THR A 66 10.03 15.54 8.04
N LEU A 67 9.87 14.24 8.31
CA LEU A 67 10.84 13.46 9.08
C LEU A 67 12.19 13.34 8.36
N SER A 68 12.17 13.10 7.05
CA SER A 68 13.39 12.97 6.25
C SER A 68 14.21 14.26 6.26
N LYS A 69 13.52 15.40 6.16
CA LYS A 69 14.12 16.73 6.33
C LYS A 69 14.74 16.91 7.72
N GLN A 70 14.01 16.56 8.78
CA GLN A 70 14.50 16.63 10.16
C GLN A 70 15.73 15.75 10.40
N ALA A 71 15.80 14.60 9.72
CA ALA A 71 16.94 13.69 9.75
C ALA A 71 18.10 14.13 8.84
N GLY A 72 17.95 15.22 8.07
CA GLY A 72 18.97 15.72 7.14
C GLY A 72 19.13 14.88 5.87
N SER A 73 18.13 14.07 5.49
CA SER A 73 18.16 13.25 4.29
C SER A 73 17.40 13.91 3.14
N THR A 74 18.12 14.66 2.29
CA THR A 74 17.53 15.35 1.13
C THR A 74 16.93 14.38 0.12
N ALA A 75 17.59 13.25 -0.16
CA ALA A 75 17.08 12.27 -1.13
C ALA A 75 15.73 11.66 -0.69
N LEU A 76 15.57 11.38 0.61
CA LEU A 76 14.30 10.87 1.14
C LEU A 76 13.24 11.98 1.24
N GLU A 77 13.63 13.21 1.59
CA GLU A 77 12.71 14.35 1.57
C GLU A 77 12.11 14.56 0.17
N GLU A 78 12.94 14.49 -0.87
CA GLU A 78 12.52 14.62 -2.27
C GLU A 78 11.60 13.47 -2.70
N ASP A 79 11.98 12.22 -2.45
CA ASP A 79 11.17 11.05 -2.82
C ASP A 79 9.77 11.07 -2.17
N TRP A 80 9.72 11.35 -0.86
CA TRP A 80 8.45 11.48 -0.15
C TRP A 80 7.62 12.69 -0.63
N SER A 81 8.28 13.79 -1.00
CA SER A 81 7.59 14.97 -1.54
C SER A 81 7.00 14.69 -2.93
N ASN A 82 7.74 14.00 -3.79
CA ASN A 82 7.27 13.57 -5.11
C ASN A 82 6.13 12.55 -4.97
N THR A 83 6.23 11.64 -4.01
CA THR A 83 5.15 10.70 -3.67
C THR A 83 3.88 11.43 -3.21
N ALA A 84 4.01 12.46 -2.36
CA ALA A 84 2.86 13.29 -1.97
C ALA A 84 2.26 14.00 -3.20
N ALA A 85 3.08 14.59 -4.06
CA ALA A 85 2.61 15.24 -5.29
C ALA A 85 1.84 14.27 -6.20
N ALA A 86 2.30 13.02 -6.32
CA ALA A 86 1.60 11.99 -7.09
C ALA A 86 0.19 11.67 -6.55
N TYR A 87 0.00 11.64 -5.22
CA TYR A 87 -1.35 11.49 -4.65
C TYR A 87 -2.21 12.74 -4.83
N LEU A 88 -1.59 13.93 -4.83
CA LEU A 88 -2.29 15.19 -5.03
C LEU A 88 -2.89 15.29 -6.45
N GLU A 89 -2.20 14.76 -7.46
CA GLU A 89 -2.66 14.76 -8.86
C GLU A 89 -4.06 14.16 -9.04
N TYR A 90 -4.38 13.11 -8.28
CA TYR A 90 -5.68 12.44 -8.35
C TYR A 90 -6.69 12.96 -7.32
N SER A 91 -6.25 13.83 -6.42
CA SER A 91 -7.07 14.38 -5.35
C SER A 91 -7.93 15.52 -5.87
N THR A 92 -9.21 15.50 -5.53
CA THR A 92 -10.15 16.61 -5.70
C THR A 92 -10.35 17.38 -4.39
N VAL A 93 -9.57 17.07 -3.36
CA VAL A 93 -9.64 17.73 -2.06
C VAL A 93 -9.10 19.16 -2.17
N PRO A 94 -9.75 20.16 -1.56
CA PRO A 94 -9.30 21.55 -1.63
C PRO A 94 -7.94 21.76 -0.95
N LEU A 95 -7.17 22.74 -1.45
CA LEU A 95 -5.83 23.07 -0.96
C LEU A 95 -5.80 23.32 0.56
N GLU A 96 -6.83 23.98 1.09
CA GLU A 96 -6.95 24.30 2.52
C GLU A 96 -6.99 23.04 3.40
N ALA A 97 -7.47 21.91 2.86
CA ALA A 97 -7.41 20.64 3.57
C ALA A 97 -5.98 20.11 3.66
N ASN A 98 -5.21 20.23 2.58
CA ASN A 98 -3.81 19.83 2.52
C ASN A 98 -2.95 20.70 3.44
N GLU A 99 -3.16 22.01 3.44
CA GLU A 99 -2.49 22.94 4.38
C GLU A 99 -2.82 22.58 5.84
N ALA A 100 -4.10 22.31 6.13
CA ALA A 100 -4.51 21.89 7.47
C ALA A 100 -3.89 20.53 7.87
N ALA A 101 -3.77 19.60 6.93
CA ALA A 101 -3.12 18.32 7.18
C ALA A 101 -1.61 18.46 7.39
N GLN A 102 -0.94 19.36 6.66
CA GLN A 102 0.47 19.68 6.89
C GLN A 102 0.68 20.28 8.30
N ALA A 103 -0.19 21.20 8.73
CA ALA A 103 -0.15 21.73 10.09
C ALA A 103 -0.36 20.63 11.15
N LEU A 104 -1.29 19.70 10.89
CA LEU A 104 -1.52 18.53 11.74
C LEU A 104 -0.28 17.63 11.82
N VAL A 105 0.41 17.37 10.69
CA VAL A 105 1.68 16.63 10.66
C VAL A 105 2.72 17.26 11.57
N GLU A 106 2.95 18.58 11.43
CA GLU A 106 3.95 19.31 12.21
C GLU A 106 3.63 19.26 13.71
N GLN A 107 2.35 19.46 14.06
CA GLN A 107 1.89 19.36 15.43
C GLN A 107 2.10 17.95 15.98
N PHE A 108 1.63 16.93 15.27
CA PHE A 108 1.66 15.55 15.72
C PHE A 108 3.09 15.04 15.93
N LEU A 109 4.00 15.36 15.02
CA LEU A 109 5.42 15.01 15.15
C LEU A 109 6.09 15.68 16.36
N LYS A 110 5.70 16.91 16.68
CA LYS A 110 6.21 17.66 17.84
C LYS A 110 5.67 17.14 19.17
N THR A 111 4.41 16.73 19.23
CA THR A 111 3.74 16.36 20.49
C THR A 111 3.77 14.88 20.80
N THR A 112 3.97 14.03 19.79
CA THR A 112 3.94 12.58 19.97
C THR A 112 5.33 12.04 20.26
N THR A 113 5.45 11.26 21.32
CA THR A 113 6.67 10.51 21.66
C THR A 113 6.41 9.02 21.46
N ARG A 114 7.44 8.30 21.01
CA ARG A 114 7.40 6.85 20.85
C ARG A 114 8.66 6.24 21.47
N SER A 115 8.49 5.06 22.05
CA SER A 115 9.56 4.27 22.65
C SER A 115 9.24 2.80 22.50
N GLY A 116 10.27 1.96 22.63
CA GLY A 116 10.15 0.52 22.48
C GLY A 116 11.40 -0.17 23.00
N SER A 117 11.30 -1.48 23.22
CA SER A 117 12.33 -2.28 23.89
C SER A 117 13.62 -2.45 23.08
N THR A 118 13.61 -2.24 21.76
CA THR A 118 14.76 -2.47 20.88
C THR A 118 15.71 -1.27 20.77
N GLY A 119 15.43 -0.15 21.44
CA GLY A 119 16.16 1.11 21.28
C GLY A 119 15.90 1.78 19.91
N GLY A 120 15.71 3.10 19.88
CA GLY A 120 15.41 3.86 18.66
C GLY A 120 14.47 5.04 18.91
N SER A 121 14.37 5.94 17.93
CA SER A 121 13.48 7.11 18.00
C SER A 121 12.04 6.83 17.52
N TYR A 122 11.84 5.77 16.72
CA TYR A 122 10.54 5.34 16.21
C TYR A 122 9.76 6.45 15.49
N GLU A 123 10.45 7.39 14.85
CA GLU A 123 9.82 8.55 14.20
C GLU A 123 8.82 8.14 13.10
N SER A 124 9.16 7.15 12.27
CA SER A 124 8.25 6.62 11.25
C SER A 124 6.95 6.06 11.85
N MET A 125 6.99 5.52 13.07
CA MET A 125 5.80 5.03 13.76
C MET A 125 4.81 6.17 14.01
N LYS A 126 5.28 7.39 14.32
CA LYS A 126 4.41 8.56 14.50
C LYS A 126 3.63 8.88 13.24
N CYS A 127 4.24 8.76 12.05
CA CYS A 127 3.54 8.97 10.79
C CYS A 127 2.49 7.88 10.51
N ILE A 128 2.78 6.63 10.85
CA ILE A 128 1.82 5.52 10.75
C ILE A 128 0.66 5.72 11.73
N ASP A 129 0.93 6.21 12.94
CA ASP A 129 -0.09 6.50 13.93
C ASP A 129 -0.99 7.65 13.47
N LEU A 130 -0.40 8.74 12.96
CA LEU A 130 -1.16 9.86 12.39
C LEU A 130 -2.02 9.41 11.21
N PHE A 131 -1.49 8.55 10.33
CA PHE A 131 -2.26 7.98 9.24
C PHE A 131 -3.51 7.21 9.73
N ASN A 132 -3.46 6.62 10.92
CA ASN A 132 -4.58 5.89 11.52
C ASN A 132 -5.32 6.68 12.60
N SER A 133 -5.06 7.99 12.75
CA SER A 133 -5.58 8.76 13.88
C SER A 133 -6.97 9.33 13.63
N SER A 134 -7.73 9.48 14.71
CA SER A 134 -9.05 10.10 14.69
C SER A 134 -9.01 11.57 14.26
N GLU A 135 -7.90 12.26 14.51
CA GLU A 135 -7.69 13.65 14.11
C GLU A 135 -7.59 13.78 12.60
N LEU A 136 -6.86 12.89 11.93
CA LEU A 136 -6.78 12.89 10.48
C LEU A 136 -8.11 12.47 9.84
N ASP A 137 -8.81 11.50 10.45
CA ASP A 137 -10.15 11.09 9.99
C ASP A 137 -11.18 12.23 10.14
N ALA A 138 -11.15 12.95 11.26
CA ALA A 138 -12.00 14.12 11.49
C ALA A 138 -11.68 15.26 10.49
N LEU A 139 -10.39 15.47 10.20
CA LEU A 139 -9.97 16.44 9.20
C LEU A 139 -10.46 16.06 7.81
N ALA A 140 -10.34 14.78 7.43
CA ALA A 140 -10.88 14.27 6.17
C ALA A 140 -12.40 14.50 6.09
N GLY A 141 -13.17 14.16 7.13
CA GLY A 141 -14.62 14.38 7.15
C GLY A 141 -15.05 15.87 7.14
N LYS A 142 -14.18 16.78 7.58
CA LYS A 142 -14.41 18.22 7.49
C LYS A 142 -14.41 18.70 6.04
N TYR A 143 -13.43 18.27 5.24
CA TYR A 143 -13.20 18.78 3.88
C TYR A 143 -13.74 17.90 2.77
N ILE A 144 -13.86 16.59 2.99
CA ILE A 144 -14.35 15.63 2.02
C ILE A 144 -15.79 15.28 2.41
N LYS A 145 -16.75 15.74 1.60
CA LYS A 145 -18.17 15.49 1.84
C LYS A 145 -18.63 14.28 1.04
N LYS A 146 -19.41 13.43 1.68
CA LYS A 146 -20.15 12.38 1.00
C LYS A 146 -21.23 13.07 0.18
N GLN A 147 -21.22 12.83 -1.13
CA GLN A 147 -22.27 13.31 -2.04
C GLN A 147 -23.55 12.51 -1.83
#